data_AF-A0A535K203-F1
#
_entry.id   AF-A0A535K203-F1
#
_cell.length_a   1.000
_cell.length_b   1.000
_cell.length_c   1.000
_cell.angle_alpha   90.00
_cell.angle_beta   90.00
_cell.angle_gamma   90.00
#
_symmetry.space_group_name_H-M   'P 1'
#
loop_
_entity.id
_entity.type
_entity.pdbx_description
1 polymer ?
#
loop_
_entity_poly.entity_id
_entity_poly.type
_entity_poly.pdbx_seq_one_letter_code
_entity_poly.pdbx_strand_id
1 'polypeptide(L)'
;MATPSSHQVLEVLGRIKDPDLGRDVVSLGMIKELDVSPQGKVSFTFELTTPACPVRDRFKSQAEDAVSELPGVTAVEVRMTANVRQSFLRPKPSDILPGVKQTIAVASGKGGVGKST
;
A
#
# COMPACT_ATOMS: atom_id res chain seq x y z
N MET A 1 18.11 -28.03 8.97
CA MET A 1 16.74 -27.67 8.56
C MET A 1 16.85 -27.09 7.17
N ALA A 2 16.07 -27.56 6.21
CA ALA A 2 16.16 -27.11 4.83
C ALA A 2 15.66 -25.66 4.74
N THR A 3 16.46 -24.77 4.17
CA THR A 3 16.05 -23.39 3.88
C THR A 3 14.97 -23.43 2.80
N PRO A 4 13.86 -22.67 2.93
CA PRO A 4 12.84 -22.61 1.89
C PRO A 4 13.46 -22.09 0.59
N SER A 5 13.13 -22.72 -0.53
CA SER A 5 13.53 -22.20 -1.84
C SER A 5 12.64 -21.04 -2.25
N SER A 6 13.16 -20.13 -3.08
CA SER A 6 12.38 -19.03 -3.66
C SER A 6 11.10 -19.52 -4.36
N HIS A 7 11.17 -20.69 -5.02
CA HIS A 7 10.02 -21.29 -5.68
C HIS A 7 8.91 -21.72 -4.71
N GLN A 8 9.27 -22.28 -3.54
CA GLN A 8 8.30 -22.65 -2.51
C GLN A 8 7.61 -21.41 -1.92
N VAL A 9 8.35 -20.33 -1.71
CA VAL A 9 7.77 -19.07 -1.24
C VAL A 9 6.77 -18.51 -2.25
N LEU A 10 7.13 -18.51 -3.55
CA LEU A 10 6.23 -18.07 -4.61
C LEU A 10 4.99 -18.94 -4.73
N GLU A 11 5.11 -20.26 -4.57
CA GLU A 11 3.95 -21.18 -4.63
C GLU A 11 2.94 -20.89 -3.52
N VAL A 12 3.44 -20.62 -2.31
CA VAL A 12 2.61 -20.25 -1.16
C VAL A 12 1.95 -18.89 -1.36
N LEU A 13 2.73 -17.88 -1.78
CA LEU A 13 2.20 -16.55 -2.06
C LEU A 13 1.18 -16.57 -3.22
N GLY A 14 1.33 -17.47 -4.20
CA GLY A 14 0.38 -17.67 -5.30
C GLY A 14 -0.99 -18.18 -4.87
N ARG A 15 -1.15 -18.69 -3.64
CA ARG A 15 -2.47 -19.03 -3.08
C ARG A 15 -3.29 -17.80 -2.69
N ILE A 16 -2.62 -16.67 -2.46
CA ILE A 16 -3.25 -15.41 -2.13
C ILE A 16 -3.77 -14.79 -3.43
N LYS A 17 -5.11 -14.72 -3.52
CA LYS A 17 -5.82 -14.10 -4.65
C LYS A 17 -6.25 -12.69 -4.29
N ASP A 18 -6.05 -11.79 -5.24
CA ASP A 18 -6.58 -10.44 -5.16
C ASP A 18 -8.10 -10.47 -5.41
N PRO A 19 -8.94 -9.96 -4.48
CA PRO A 19 -10.39 -10.00 -4.63
C PRO A 19 -10.91 -8.98 -5.66
N ASP A 20 -10.14 -7.94 -5.98
CA ASP A 20 -10.50 -6.91 -6.95
C ASP A 20 -10.19 -7.38 -8.38
N LEU A 21 -9.06 -8.07 -8.58
CA LEU A 21 -8.57 -8.53 -9.88
C LEU A 21 -8.88 -10.01 -10.16
N GLY A 22 -9.23 -10.79 -9.14
CA GLY A 22 -9.56 -12.22 -9.26
C GLY A 22 -8.38 -13.12 -9.66
N ARG A 23 -7.15 -12.61 -9.57
CA ARG A 23 -5.91 -13.31 -9.95
C ARG A 23 -4.95 -13.39 -8.77
N ASP A 24 -3.98 -14.29 -8.86
CA ASP A 24 -2.95 -14.46 -7.84
C ASP A 24 -1.92 -13.32 -7.85
N VAL A 25 -1.45 -12.97 -6.65
CA VAL A 25 -0.52 -11.84 -6.44
C VAL A 25 0.83 -12.05 -7.14
N VAL A 26 1.22 -13.31 -7.37
CA VAL A 26 2.46 -13.67 -8.06
C VAL A 26 2.33 -13.46 -9.57
N SER A 27 1.26 -13.94 -10.21
CA SER A 27 1.00 -13.75 -11.64
C SER A 27 0.70 -12.29 -11.99
N LEU A 28 0.18 -11.52 -11.03
CA LEU A 28 0.02 -10.07 -11.16
C LEU A 28 1.36 -9.33 -11.06
N GLY A 29 2.45 -10.00 -10.70
CA GLY A 29 3.77 -9.37 -10.56
C GLY A 29 3.87 -8.41 -9.39
N MET A 30 3.03 -8.60 -8.35
CA MET A 30 3.02 -7.74 -7.15
C MET A 30 4.17 -8.06 -6.21
N ILE A 31 4.77 -9.25 -6.30
CA ILE A 31 5.93 -9.64 -5.48
C ILE A 31 7.22 -9.26 -6.22
N LYS A 32 8.04 -8.43 -5.57
CA LYS A 32 9.35 -7.98 -6.05
C LYS A 32 10.41 -8.20 -4.98
N GLU A 33 11.67 -8.23 -5.41
CA GLU A 33 12.83 -8.27 -4.50
C GLU A 33 12.74 -9.41 -3.47
N LEU A 34 12.33 -10.60 -3.91
CA LEU A 34 12.31 -11.80 -3.06
C LEU A 34 13.74 -12.23 -2.75
N ASP A 35 14.12 -12.14 -1.49
CA ASP A 35 15.39 -12.61 -0.95
C ASP A 35 15.14 -13.64 0.15
N VAL A 36 15.86 -14.75 0.09
CA VAL A 36 15.78 -15.81 1.09
C VAL A 36 17.17 -16.02 1.67
N SER A 37 17.33 -15.60 2.92
CA SER A 37 18.57 -15.76 3.66
C SER A 37 18.82 -17.23 4.00
N PRO A 38 20.08 -17.70 3.97
CA PRO A 38 20.44 -19.05 4.43
C PRO A 38 20.05 -19.33 5.89
N GLN A 39 19.82 -18.28 6.69
CA GLN A 39 19.36 -18.37 8.08
C GLN A 39 17.85 -18.62 8.22
N GLY A 40 17.11 -18.71 7.10
CA GLY A 40 15.65 -18.89 7.10
C GLY A 40 14.86 -17.58 7.16
N LYS A 41 15.52 -16.43 7.04
CA LYS A 41 14.84 -15.13 6.94
C LYS A 41 14.38 -14.90 5.51
N VAL A 42 13.09 -14.69 5.30
CA VAL A 42 12.50 -14.39 3.98
C VAL A 42 12.10 -12.92 3.95
N SER A 43 12.58 -12.17 2.96
CA SER A 43 12.20 -10.78 2.73
C SER A 43 11.70 -10.57 1.32
N PHE A 44 10.60 -9.84 1.16
CA PHE A 44 10.06 -9.49 -0.15
C PHE A 44 9.31 -8.17 -0.12
N THR A 45 9.27 -7.51 -1.27
CA THR A 45 8.50 -6.29 -1.51
C THR A 45 7.18 -6.64 -2.15
N PHE A 46 6.07 -6.21 -1.54
CA PHE A 46 4.72 -6.36 -2.08
C PHE A 46 4.26 -5.00 -2.60
N GLU A 47 4.16 -4.87 -3.93
CA GLU A 47 3.71 -3.65 -4.61
C GLU A 47 2.20 -3.72 -4.88
N LEU A 48 1.42 -3.00 -4.07
CA LEU A 48 -0.04 -2.90 -4.24
C LEU A 48 -0.39 -1.80 -5.25
N THR A 49 -1.39 -2.07 -6.08
CA THR A 49 -1.94 -1.12 -7.06
C THR A 49 -2.97 -0.17 -6.43
N THR A 50 -3.48 -0.46 -5.22
CA THR A 50 -4.51 0.33 -4.54
C THR A 50 -4.08 0.82 -3.15
N PRO A 51 -4.33 2.10 -2.79
CA PRO A 51 -3.98 2.69 -1.48
C PRO A 51 -4.81 2.21 -0.28
N ALA A 52 -5.69 1.22 -0.43
CA ALA A 52 -6.71 0.94 0.57
C ALA A 52 -6.09 0.32 1.85
N CYS A 53 -6.05 1.13 2.92
CA CYS A 53 -5.36 0.80 4.16
C CYS A 53 -5.91 -0.40 4.96
N PRO A 54 -7.18 -0.89 4.88
CA PRO A 54 -7.47 -2.17 5.51
C PRO A 54 -7.01 -3.37 4.66
N VAL A 55 -6.99 -3.20 3.33
CA VAL A 55 -6.68 -4.28 2.40
C VAL A 55 -5.19 -4.59 2.41
N ARG A 56 -4.33 -3.57 2.45
CA ARG A 56 -2.87 -3.73 2.60
C ARG A 56 -2.51 -4.57 3.83
N ASP A 57 -3.02 -4.20 4.99
CA ASP A 57 -2.64 -4.84 6.25
C ASP A 57 -3.13 -6.29 6.29
N ARG A 58 -4.31 -6.57 5.72
CA ARG A 58 -4.81 -7.94 5.53
C ARG A 58 -3.90 -8.77 4.64
N PHE A 59 -3.50 -8.26 3.46
CA PHE A 59 -2.59 -8.98 2.58
C PHE A 59 -1.23 -9.21 3.22
N LYS A 60 -0.74 -8.23 3.99
CA LYS A 60 0.49 -8.37 4.75
C LYS A 60 0.42 -9.53 5.73
N SER A 61 -0.59 -9.55 6.60
CA SER A 61 -0.75 -10.64 7.56
C SER A 61 -0.92 -11.99 6.87
N GLN A 62 -1.74 -12.06 5.81
CA GLN A 62 -1.91 -13.32 5.07
C GLN A 62 -0.61 -13.83 4.43
N ALA A 63 0.21 -12.93 3.87
CA ALA A 63 1.49 -13.28 3.29
C ALA A 63 2.52 -13.68 4.37
N GLU A 64 2.55 -12.98 5.50
CA GLU A 64 3.38 -13.32 6.65
C GLU A 64 3.02 -14.69 7.22
N ASP A 65 1.74 -14.95 7.47
CA ASP A 65 1.25 -16.21 8.01
C ASP A 65 1.58 -17.37 7.05
N ALA A 66 1.25 -17.21 5.76
CA ALA A 66 1.47 -18.26 4.77
C ALA A 66 2.96 -18.61 4.61
N VAL A 67 3.85 -17.60 4.58
CA VAL A 67 5.29 -17.84 4.50
C VAL A 67 5.84 -18.37 5.82
N SER A 68 5.31 -17.93 6.96
CA SER A 68 5.72 -18.44 8.29
C SER A 68 5.40 -19.92 8.49
N GLU A 69 4.41 -20.47 7.80
CA GLU A 69 4.09 -21.90 7.83
C GLU A 69 5.14 -22.77 7.09
N LEU A 70 6.00 -22.17 6.27
CA LEU A 70 7.02 -22.92 5.54
C LEU A 70 8.10 -23.47 6.48
N PRO A 71 8.49 -24.75 6.30
CA PRO A 71 9.53 -25.36 7.11
C PRO A 71 10.88 -24.67 6.87
N GLY A 72 11.52 -24.23 7.96
CA GLY A 72 12.83 -23.56 7.90
C GLY A 72 12.76 -22.02 7.85
N VAL A 73 11.56 -21.42 7.90
CA VAL A 73 11.40 -19.98 8.08
C VAL A 73 11.62 -19.60 9.54
N THR A 74 12.50 -18.63 9.78
CA THR A 74 12.79 -18.07 11.13
C THR A 74 12.21 -16.68 11.30
N ALA A 75 12.14 -15.89 10.23
CA ALA A 75 11.54 -14.56 10.22
C ALA A 75 11.03 -14.21 8.82
N VAL A 76 9.92 -13.47 8.76
CA VAL A 76 9.36 -12.94 7.53
C VAL A 76 9.37 -11.43 7.59
N GLU A 77 9.91 -10.77 6.57
CA GLU A 77 9.93 -9.32 6.44
C GLU A 77 9.21 -8.90 5.17
N VAL A 78 7.98 -8.40 5.31
CA VAL A 78 7.15 -7.96 4.18
C VAL A 78 7.19 -6.45 4.05
N ARG A 79 7.83 -5.97 2.98
CA ARG A 79 7.88 -4.56 2.63
C ARG A 79 6.70 -4.21 1.73
N MET A 80 5.65 -3.64 2.31
CA MET A 80 4.50 -3.15 1.56
C MET A 80 4.84 -1.81 0.90
N THR A 81 4.84 -1.75 -0.42
CA THR A 81 4.91 -0.51 -1.20
C THR A 81 3.57 -0.29 -1.89
N ALA A 82 3.15 0.96 -1.95
CA ALA A 82 1.98 1.36 -2.72
C ALA A 82 2.46 2.37 -3.75
N ASN A 83 2.40 2.02 -5.03
CA ASN A 83 2.67 2.98 -6.09
C ASN A 83 1.41 3.82 -6.30
N VAL A 84 1.11 4.64 -5.30
CA VAL A 84 0.04 5.61 -5.38
C VAL A 84 0.57 6.76 -6.22
N ARG A 85 0.17 6.85 -7.49
CA ARG A 85 0.15 8.16 -8.15
C ARG A 85 -0.57 9.09 -7.16
N GLN A 86 0.12 10.09 -6.63
CA GLN A 86 -0.26 10.90 -5.46
C GLN A 86 -1.52 11.78 -5.66
N SER A 87 -2.43 11.41 -6.56
CA SER A 87 -3.61 12.18 -6.93
C SER A 87 -4.81 12.02 -5.97
N PHE A 88 -4.79 11.04 -5.04
CA PHE A 88 -5.98 10.67 -4.26
C PHE A 88 -5.94 11.04 -2.77
N LEU A 89 -4.85 11.63 -2.26
CA LEU A 89 -4.82 12.18 -0.90
C LEU A 89 -4.55 13.69 -0.94
N ARG A 90 -5.67 14.44 -0.89
CA ARG A 90 -5.79 15.89 -0.73
C ARG A 90 -5.64 16.69 -2.04
N PRO A 91 -6.63 17.51 -2.44
CA PRO A 91 -6.28 18.76 -3.08
C PRO A 91 -5.42 19.51 -2.06
N LYS A 92 -4.12 19.65 -2.32
CA LYS A 92 -3.35 20.67 -1.60
C LYS A 92 -4.01 22.01 -1.93
N PRO A 93 -4.38 22.85 -0.95
CA PRO A 93 -4.84 24.21 -1.24
C PRO A 93 -3.71 25.13 -1.73
N SER A 94 -2.54 24.59 -2.09
CA SER A 94 -1.32 25.36 -2.31
C SER A 94 -1.15 25.92 -3.72
N ASP A 95 -2.06 25.63 -4.65
CA ASP A 95 -1.98 26.20 -6.01
C ASP A 95 -3.04 27.27 -6.25
N ILE A 96 -3.42 28.03 -5.21
CA ILE A 96 -4.19 29.26 -5.44
C ILE A 96 -3.24 30.39 -5.88
N LEU A 97 -2.02 30.52 -5.32
CA LEU A 97 -0.99 31.47 -5.77
C LEU A 97 0.43 31.02 -5.31
N PRO A 98 1.36 30.67 -6.21
CA PRO A 98 2.74 30.40 -5.82
C PRO A 98 3.46 31.70 -5.42
N GLY A 99 4.02 31.73 -4.20
CA GLY A 99 4.85 32.85 -3.69
C GLY A 99 4.33 33.57 -2.45
N VAL A 100 3.12 33.26 -1.98
CA VAL A 100 2.52 33.91 -0.81
C VAL A 100 2.63 32.99 0.41
N LYS A 101 3.33 33.44 1.46
CA LYS A 101 3.53 32.66 2.70
C LYS A 101 2.28 32.57 3.58
N GLN A 102 1.33 33.49 3.45
CA GLN A 102 0.14 33.54 4.30
C GLN A 102 -1.06 34.03 3.51
N THR A 103 -2.10 33.21 3.43
CA THR A 103 -3.39 33.55 2.81
C THR A 103 -4.43 33.73 3.89
N ILE A 104 -4.99 34.93 4.02
CA ILE A 104 -6.12 35.22 4.91
C ILE A 104 -7.38 35.31 4.04
N ALA A 105 -8.33 34.40 4.26
CA ALA A 105 -9.63 34.46 3.62
C ALA A 105 -10.51 35.48 4.36
N VAL A 106 -10.90 36.56 3.68
CA VAL A 106 -11.87 37.54 4.19
C VAL A 106 -13.18 37.37 3.44
N ALA A 107 -14.18 36.78 4.09
CA ALA A 107 -15.53 36.71 3.56
C ALA A 107 -16.22 38.07 3.78
N SER A 108 -16.40 38.85 2.71
CA SER A 108 -17.26 40.03 2.73
C SER A 108 -18.71 39.58 2.67
N GLY A 109 -19.32 39.38 3.83
CA GLY A 109 -20.77 39.27 3.93
C GLY A 109 -21.36 40.61 3.49
N LYS A 110 -21.89 40.69 2.27
CA LYS A 110 -22.81 41.74 1.86
C LYS A 110 -23.98 41.71 2.84
N GLY A 111 -23.98 42.61 3.82
CA GLY A 111 -25.14 42.91 4.63
C GLY A 111 -26.31 43.23 3.71
N GLY A 112 -27.37 42.43 3.79
CA GLY A 112 -28.61 42.69 3.08
C GLY A 112 -29.16 44.03 3.51
N VAL A 113 -29.10 45.02 2.62
CA VAL A 113 -29.91 46.23 2.78
C VAL A 113 -31.31 45.86 2.31
N GLY A 114 -32.13 45.39 3.24
CA GLY A 114 -33.57 45.30 3.03
C GLY A 114 -34.13 46.70 2.79
N LYS A 115 -34.65 46.94 1.59
CA LYS A 115 -35.66 47.98 1.40
C LYS A 115 -37.01 47.28 1.42
N SER A 116 -37.48 46.97 2.62
CA SER A 116 -38.91 46.78 2.88
C SER A 116 -39.45 48.14 3.30
N THR A 117 -39.79 48.97 2.32
CA THR A 117 -40.89 49.95 2.29
C THR A 117 -40.90 50.55 0.88
#